data_AF-A0A534NC93-F1
#
_entry.id   AF-A0A534NC93-F1
#
_cell.length_a   1.000
_cell.length_b   1.000
_cell.length_c   1.000
_cell.angle_alpha   90.00
_cell.angle_beta   90.00
_cell.angle_gamma   90.00
#
_symmetry.space_group_name_H-M   'P 1'
#
loop_
_entity.id
_entity.type
_entity.pdbx_description
1 polymer ?
#
loop_
_entity_poly.entity_id
_entity_poly.type
_entity_poly.pdbx_seq_one_letter_code
_entity_poly.pdbx_strand_id
1 'polypeptide(L)'
;MRRCEEVVPLLGPLHDGALADDDRAWVEDHVRGCPSCRDRLALTAAQAQAVRESVIARARGLDLKQLPDRVMARVREERSAAAERAAVWGREMWWAHRRAFAAAGGLAVAACVAVAVLFLPWRGDDAALIADNSPQIEEVDFGTRNGAVLQLPRQTTVIWMSDDRAVSQ
;
A
#
# COMPACT_ATOMS: atom_id res chain seq x y z
N MET A 1 -13.45 -29.52 -37.08
CA MET A 1 -12.00 -29.65 -36.82
C MET A 1 -11.28 -28.72 -37.78
N ARG A 2 -10.40 -27.83 -37.29
CA ARG A 2 -9.62 -26.94 -38.17
C ARG A 2 -8.63 -27.75 -39.02
N ARG A 3 -8.29 -27.24 -40.19
CA ARG A 3 -7.46 -27.95 -41.17
C ARG A 3 -5.99 -27.89 -40.75
N CYS A 4 -5.22 -28.94 -41.07
CA CYS A 4 -3.79 -28.95 -40.81
C CYS A 4 -3.07 -27.75 -41.44
N GLU A 5 -3.53 -27.26 -42.59
CA GLU A 5 -3.01 -26.09 -43.29
C GLU A 5 -2.99 -24.82 -42.42
N GLU A 6 -3.96 -24.66 -41.53
CA GLU A 6 -4.06 -23.53 -40.59
C GLU A 6 -3.16 -23.74 -39.36
N VAL A 7 -2.93 -25.00 -38.98
CA VAL A 7 -2.18 -25.37 -37.77
C VAL A 7 -0.68 -25.39 -38.01
N VAL A 8 -0.23 -25.87 -39.17
CA VAL A 8 1.19 -26.07 -39.51
C VAL A 8 2.03 -24.81 -39.31
N PRO A 9 1.60 -23.60 -39.74
CA PRO A 9 2.35 -22.37 -39.51
C PRO A 9 2.48 -21.99 -38.02
N LEU A 10 1.55 -22.46 -37.18
CA LEU A 10 1.48 -22.13 -35.76
C LEU A 10 2.30 -23.09 -34.89
N LEU A 11 2.79 -24.21 -35.43
CA LEU A 11 3.58 -25.18 -34.68
C LEU A 11 4.93 -24.62 -34.20
N GLY A 12 5.56 -23.73 -34.97
CA GLY A 12 6.79 -23.04 -34.56
C GLY A 12 6.53 -22.09 -33.39
N PRO A 13 5.61 -21.12 -33.53
CA PRO A 13 5.19 -20.25 -32.43
C PRO A 13 4.70 -21.01 -31.19
N LEU A 14 4.03 -22.15 -31.37
CA LEU A 14 3.67 -23.05 -30.27
C LEU A 14 4.90 -23.59 -29.55
N HIS A 15 5.89 -24.11 -30.29
CA HIS A 15 7.15 -24.62 -29.73
C HIS A 15 7.90 -23.54 -28.94
N ASP A 16 7.91 -22.31 -29.45
CA ASP A 16 8.62 -21.18 -28.84
C ASP A 16 7.83 -20.51 -27.70
N GLY A 17 6.58 -20.93 -27.44
CA GLY A 17 5.71 -20.31 -26.43
C GLY A 17 5.23 -18.91 -26.83
N ALA A 18 5.29 -18.56 -28.12
CA ALA A 18 4.99 -17.24 -28.67
C ALA A 18 3.54 -17.07 -29.17
N LEU A 19 2.68 -18.08 -29.00
CA LEU A 19 1.25 -17.98 -29.30
C LEU A 19 0.48 -17.23 -28.21
N ALA A 20 -0.49 -16.41 -28.62
CA ALA A 20 -1.53 -15.88 -27.75
C ALA A 20 -2.34 -17.02 -27.11
N ASP A 21 -2.85 -16.82 -25.90
CA ASP A 21 -3.54 -17.88 -25.14
C ASP A 21 -4.78 -18.42 -25.87
N ASP A 22 -5.53 -17.54 -26.53
CA ASP A 22 -6.69 -17.91 -27.35
C ASP A 22 -6.31 -18.86 -28.50
N ASP A 23 -5.13 -18.66 -29.09
CA ASP A 23 -4.66 -19.52 -30.18
C ASP A 23 -4.01 -20.81 -29.71
N ARG A 24 -3.33 -20.75 -28.58
CA ARG A 24 -2.61 -21.89 -28.01
C ARG A 24 -3.55 -23.06 -27.72
N ALA A 25 -4.67 -22.80 -27.06
CA ALA A 25 -5.58 -23.86 -26.60
C ALA A 25 -6.11 -24.74 -27.75
N TRP A 26 -6.53 -24.13 -28.87
CA TRP A 26 -7.09 -24.89 -29.98
C TRP A 26 -6.01 -25.57 -30.83
N VAL A 27 -4.81 -24.96 -30.96
CA VAL A 27 -3.68 -25.58 -31.65
C VAL A 27 -3.22 -26.83 -30.89
N GLU A 28 -3.09 -26.74 -29.57
CA GLU A 28 -2.73 -27.88 -28.71
C GLU A 28 -3.76 -29.01 -28.80
N ASP A 29 -5.05 -28.66 -28.80
CA ASP A 29 -6.12 -29.65 -28.98
C ASP A 29 -6.03 -30.36 -30.34
N HIS A 30 -5.79 -29.61 -31.42
CA HIS A 30 -5.58 -30.21 -32.73
C HIS A 30 -4.36 -31.14 -32.76
N VAL A 31 -3.22 -30.71 -32.21
CA VAL A 31 -1.99 -31.52 -32.16
C VAL A 31 -2.20 -32.81 -31.37
N ARG A 32 -2.99 -32.76 -30.29
CA ARG A 32 -3.37 -33.95 -29.52
C ARG A 32 -4.18 -34.95 -30.35
N GLY A 33 -5.10 -34.43 -31.18
CA GLY A 33 -5.98 -35.24 -32.04
C GLY A 33 -5.39 -35.66 -33.40
N CYS A 34 -4.35 -35.01 -33.89
CA CYS A 34 -3.82 -35.21 -35.25
C CYS A 34 -2.36 -35.73 -35.25
N PRO A 35 -2.13 -37.01 -35.60
CA PRO A 35 -0.79 -37.59 -35.63
C PRO A 35 0.20 -36.83 -36.52
N SER A 36 -0.24 -36.38 -37.70
CA SER A 36 0.62 -35.67 -38.65
C SER A 36 1.15 -34.33 -38.11
N CYS A 37 0.31 -33.57 -37.40
CA CYS A 37 0.71 -32.30 -36.78
C CYS A 37 1.60 -32.54 -35.55
N ARG A 38 1.36 -33.62 -34.80
CA ARG A 38 2.23 -34.05 -33.70
C ARG A 38 3.63 -34.43 -34.19
N ASP A 39 3.74 -35.19 -35.27
CA ASP A 39 5.03 -35.59 -35.83
C ASP A 39 5.79 -34.37 -36.39
N ARG A 40 5.08 -33.42 -37.00
CA ARG A 40 5.66 -32.13 -37.43
C ARG A 40 6.18 -31.31 -36.25
N LEU A 41 5.42 -31.23 -35.15
CA LEU A 41 5.87 -30.53 -33.94
C LEU A 41 7.11 -31.20 -33.33
N ALA A 42 7.15 -32.53 -33.31
CA ALA A 42 8.31 -33.29 -32.86
C ALA A 42 9.55 -33.03 -33.74
N LEU A 43 9.36 -32.95 -35.07
CA LEU A 43 10.42 -32.58 -36.00
C LEU A 43 10.94 -31.16 -35.75
N THR A 44 10.04 -30.18 -35.56
CA THR A 44 10.41 -28.80 -35.20
C THR A 44 11.24 -28.78 -33.91
N ALA A 45 10.82 -29.51 -32.88
CA ALA A 45 11.54 -29.59 -31.62
C ALA A 45 12.94 -30.23 -31.78
N ALA A 46 13.06 -31.28 -32.59
CA ALA A 46 14.33 -31.92 -32.90
C ALA A 46 15.29 -30.98 -33.65
N GLN A 47 14.77 -30.23 -34.63
CA GLN A 47 15.55 -29.24 -35.38
C GLN A 47 16.02 -28.09 -34.46
N ALA A 48 15.13 -27.56 -33.62
CA ALA A 48 15.49 -26.53 -32.65
C ALA A 48 16.58 -27.02 -31.69
N GLN A 49 16.50 -28.28 -31.26
CA GLN A 49 17.52 -28.89 -30.41
C GLN A 49 18.87 -29.04 -31.12
N ALA A 50 18.89 -29.53 -32.36
CA ALA A 50 20.11 -29.64 -33.15
C ALA A 50 20.79 -28.28 -33.36
N VAL A 51 19.99 -27.22 -33.62
CA VAL A 51 20.50 -25.85 -33.73
C VAL A 51 21.11 -25.40 -32.39
N ARG A 52 20.40 -25.58 -31.27
CA ARG A 52 20.91 -25.23 -29.93
C ARG A 52 22.24 -25.92 -29.62
N GLU A 53 22.34 -27.22 -29.88
CA GLU A 53 23.57 -27.99 -29.67
C GLU A 53 24.72 -27.45 -30.53
N SER A 54 24.46 -27.12 -31.80
CA SER A 54 25.46 -26.53 -32.69
C SER A 54 25.96 -25.17 -32.19
N VAL A 55 25.06 -24.35 -31.62
CA VAL A 55 25.38 -23.03 -31.06
C VAL A 55 26.20 -23.20 -29.78
N ILE A 56 25.80 -24.11 -28.89
CA ILE A 56 26.54 -24.41 -27.66
C ILE A 56 27.95 -24.94 -27.99
N ALA A 57 28.07 -25.84 -28.96
CA ALA A 57 29.36 -26.36 -29.40
C ALA A 57 30.28 -25.26 -29.93
N ARG A 58 29.75 -24.32 -30.72
CA ARG A 58 30.49 -23.12 -31.16
C ARG A 58 30.86 -22.20 -30.00
N ALA A 59 29.94 -22.00 -29.07
CA ALA A 59 30.15 -21.11 -27.92
C ALA A 59 31.24 -21.60 -26.97
N ARG A 60 31.50 -22.92 -26.88
CA ARG A 60 32.60 -23.49 -26.07
C ARG A 60 33.98 -22.98 -26.48
N GLY A 61 34.15 -22.54 -27.72
CA GLY A 61 35.41 -21.95 -28.22
C GLY A 61 35.53 -20.44 -28.04
N LEU A 62 34.50 -19.77 -27.50
CA LEU A 62 34.46 -18.32 -27.34
C LEU A 62 34.74 -17.93 -25.88
N ASP A 63 35.55 -16.89 -25.68
CA ASP A 63 35.69 -16.27 -24.35
C ASP A 63 34.54 -15.28 -24.11
N LEU A 64 33.51 -15.74 -23.41
CA LEU A 64 32.32 -14.95 -23.06
C LEU A 64 32.42 -14.34 -21.66
N LYS A 65 33.57 -14.42 -20.96
CA LYS A 65 33.71 -13.95 -19.58
C LYS A 65 33.40 -12.46 -19.41
N GLN A 66 33.77 -11.65 -20.41
CA GLN A 66 33.53 -10.20 -20.39
C GLN A 66 32.16 -9.79 -20.96
N LEU A 67 31.39 -10.74 -21.52
CA LEU A 67 30.10 -10.41 -22.13
C LEU A 67 29.11 -9.81 -21.13
N PRO A 68 28.93 -10.36 -19.91
CA PRO A 68 28.02 -9.76 -18.92
C PRO A 68 28.42 -8.33 -18.57
N ASP A 69 29.70 -8.06 -18.37
CA ASP A 69 30.20 -6.73 -18.01
C ASP A 69 29.93 -5.73 -19.14
N ARG A 70 30.16 -6.13 -20.39
CA ARG A 70 29.87 -5.27 -21.57
C ARG A 70 28.37 -5.01 -21.73
N VAL A 71 27.53 -6.02 -21.53
CA VAL A 71 26.06 -5.87 -21.57
C VAL A 71 25.61 -4.91 -20.47
N MET A 72 26.10 -5.09 -19.25
CA MET A 72 25.73 -4.24 -18.12
C MET A 72 26.24 -2.80 -18.27
N ALA A 73 27.43 -2.62 -18.85
CA ALA A 73 27.94 -1.29 -19.19
C ALA A 73 27.02 -0.59 -20.19
N ARG A 74 26.58 -1.30 -21.25
CA ARG A 74 25.68 -0.73 -22.27
C ARG A 74 24.30 -0.40 -21.72
N VAL A 75 23.71 -1.29 -20.91
CA VAL A 75 22.39 -1.04 -20.28
C VAL A 75 22.44 0.17 -19.36
N ARG A 76 23.54 0.36 -18.62
CA ARG A 76 23.73 1.53 -17.75
C ARG A 76 23.81 2.82 -18.56
N GLU A 77 24.53 2.82 -19.67
CA GLU A 77 24.65 3.97 -20.59
C GLU A 77 23.27 4.38 -21.16
N GLU A 78 22.47 3.41 -21.58
CA GLU A 78 21.12 3.70 -22.10
C GLU A 78 20.18 4.24 -21.01
N ARG A 79 20.28 3.69 -19.79
CA ARG A 79 19.50 4.16 -18.65
C ARG A 79 19.92 5.57 -18.21
N SER A 80 21.21 5.89 -18.21
CA SER A 80 21.67 7.25 -17.88
C SER A 80 21.19 8.25 -18.92
N ALA A 81 21.29 7.92 -20.21
CA ALA A 81 20.78 8.79 -21.28
C ALA A 81 19.24 9.00 -21.19
N ALA A 82 18.48 7.99 -20.79
CA ALA A 82 17.05 8.12 -20.54
C ALA A 82 16.74 8.98 -19.31
N ALA A 83 17.49 8.80 -18.22
CA ALA A 83 17.34 9.60 -17.00
C ALA A 83 17.69 11.07 -17.24
N GLU A 84 18.74 11.36 -18.01
CA GLU A 84 19.10 12.71 -18.41
C GLU A 84 17.99 13.38 -19.22
N ARG A 85 17.44 12.68 -20.22
CA ARG A 85 16.29 13.16 -21.00
C ARG A 85 15.06 13.45 -20.13
N ALA A 86 14.75 12.55 -19.18
CA ALA A 86 13.65 12.75 -18.25
C ALA A 86 13.89 13.93 -17.29
N ALA A 87 15.12 14.12 -16.81
CA ALA A 87 15.49 15.23 -15.94
C ALA A 87 15.43 16.59 -16.66
N VAL A 88 15.81 16.63 -17.95
CA VAL A 88 15.64 17.83 -18.79
C VAL A 88 14.16 18.13 -18.97
N TRP A 89 13.36 17.15 -19.40
CA TRP A 89 11.92 17.31 -19.59
C TRP A 89 11.20 17.74 -18.30
N GLY A 90 11.52 17.12 -17.16
CA GLY A 90 10.95 17.46 -15.87
C GLY A 90 11.29 18.88 -15.41
N ARG A 91 12.52 19.36 -15.66
CA ARG A 91 12.89 20.76 -15.40
C ARG A 91 12.12 21.72 -16.31
N GLU A 92 12.08 21.46 -17.60
CA GLU A 92 11.36 22.29 -18.58
C GLU A 92 9.87 22.43 -18.18
N MET A 93 9.24 21.29 -17.86
CA MET A 93 7.84 21.21 -17.46
C MET A 93 7.58 21.92 -16.12
N TRP A 94 8.46 21.73 -15.14
CA TRP A 94 8.36 22.41 -13.85
C TRP A 94 8.42 23.93 -14.01
N TRP A 95 9.39 24.44 -14.78
CA TRP A 95 9.52 25.87 -15.01
C TRP A 95 8.34 26.46 -15.78
N ALA A 96 7.82 25.76 -16.78
CA ALA A 96 6.66 26.15 -17.56
C ALA A 96 5.38 26.22 -16.71
N HIS A 97 5.18 25.25 -15.81
CA HIS A 97 3.94 25.10 -15.05
C HIS A 97 4.03 25.53 -13.59
N ARG A 98 5.17 26.09 -13.13
CA ARG A 98 5.37 26.52 -11.73
C ARG A 98 4.26 27.41 -11.19
N ARG A 99 3.69 28.28 -12.04
CA ARG A 99 2.58 29.18 -11.68
C ARG A 99 1.26 28.43 -11.50
N ALA A 100 0.99 27.45 -12.36
CA ALA A 100 -0.19 26.60 -12.26
C ALA A 100 -0.09 25.67 -11.04
N PHE A 101 1.09 25.10 -10.76
CA PHE A 101 1.34 24.32 -9.54
C PHE A 101 1.26 25.17 -8.27
N ALA A 102 1.74 26.40 -8.28
CA ALA A 102 1.60 27.31 -7.13
C ALA A 102 0.12 27.66 -6.87
N ALA A 103 -0.68 27.89 -7.91
CA ALA A 103 -2.11 28.13 -7.77
C ALA A 103 -2.87 26.90 -7.26
N ALA A 104 -2.57 25.71 -7.80
CA ALA A 104 -3.15 24.46 -7.36
C ALA A 104 -2.74 24.09 -5.92
N GLY A 105 -1.49 24.34 -5.54
CA GLY A 105 -1.00 24.18 -4.17
C GLY A 105 -1.72 25.11 -3.19
N GLY A 106 -1.94 26.38 -3.58
CA GLY A 106 -2.74 27.32 -2.79
C GLY A 106 -4.17 26.83 -2.59
N LEU A 107 -4.79 26.27 -3.63
CA LEU A 107 -6.14 25.72 -3.55
C LEU A 107 -6.22 24.47 -2.67
N ALA A 108 -5.22 23.59 -2.73
CA ALA A 108 -5.11 22.42 -1.87
C ALA A 108 -4.92 22.80 -0.40
N VAL A 109 -4.06 23.79 -0.10
CA VAL A 109 -3.87 24.31 1.26
C VAL A 109 -5.18 24.92 1.79
N ALA A 110 -5.86 25.73 0.98
CA ALA A 110 -7.15 26.29 1.35
C ALA A 110 -8.22 25.21 1.64
N ALA A 111 -8.25 24.15 0.84
CA ALA A 111 -9.13 23.00 1.07
C ALA A 111 -8.77 22.25 2.37
N CYS A 112 -7.49 22.02 2.66
CA CYS A 112 -7.05 21.42 3.92
C CYS A 112 -7.41 22.29 5.13
N VAL A 113 -7.26 23.63 5.02
CA VAL A 113 -7.68 24.57 6.07
C VAL A 113 -9.19 24.54 6.26
N ALA A 114 -9.97 24.51 5.17
CA ALA A 114 -11.43 24.41 5.25
C ALA A 114 -11.87 23.10 5.93
N VAL A 115 -11.23 21.98 5.60
CA VAL A 115 -11.46 20.68 6.26
C VAL A 115 -11.07 20.75 7.73
N ALA A 116 -9.94 21.36 8.07
CA ALA A 116 -9.52 21.53 9.46
C ALA A 116 -10.50 22.41 10.25
N VAL A 117 -11.03 23.49 9.67
CA VAL A 117 -12.04 24.33 10.33
C VAL A 117 -13.37 23.58 10.51
N LEU A 118 -13.75 22.73 9.55
CA LEU A 118 -15.02 22.00 9.60
C LEU A 118 -14.98 20.76 10.51
N PHE A 119 -13.84 20.09 10.63
CA PHE A 119 -13.73 18.80 11.32
C PHE A 119 -12.87 18.82 12.58
N LEU A 120 -12.16 19.91 12.88
CA LEU A 120 -11.44 20.01 14.15
C LEU A 120 -12.44 20.52 15.21
N PRO A 121 -12.72 19.76 16.28
CA PRO A 121 -13.62 20.23 17.33
C PRO A 121 -13.02 21.50 17.92
N TRP A 122 -13.79 22.57 17.88
CA TRP A 122 -13.45 23.84 18.51
C TRP A 122 -13.20 23.53 20.00
N ARG A 123 -11.95 23.51 20.44
CA ARG A 123 -11.62 23.63 21.86
C ARG A 123 -11.96 25.07 22.25
N GLY A 124 -13.26 25.34 22.37
CA GLY A 124 -13.72 26.39 23.27
C GLY A 124 -13.29 25.99 24.68
N ASP A 125 -13.01 26.98 25.52
CA ASP A 125 -12.67 26.77 26.92
C ASP A 125 -13.77 25.96 27.63
N ASP A 126 -13.63 24.64 27.67
CA ASP A 126 -14.40 23.71 28.50
C ASP A 126 -13.98 23.83 29.98
N ALA A 127 -13.79 25.05 30.47
CA ALA A 127 -13.56 25.34 31.88
C ALA A 127 -14.86 25.45 32.68
N ALA A 128 -16.04 25.37 32.03
CA ALA A 128 -17.33 25.66 32.66
C ALA A 128 -18.31 24.46 32.77
N LEU A 129 -17.95 23.27 32.29
CA LEU A 129 -18.83 22.09 32.35
C LEU A 129 -18.20 20.90 33.09
N ILE A 130 -17.42 21.18 34.14
CA ILE A 130 -17.25 20.17 35.20
C ILE A 130 -18.53 20.22 36.02
N ALA A 131 -19.43 19.26 35.81
CA ALA A 131 -20.55 19.02 36.70
C ALA A 131 -20.00 18.95 38.14
N ASP A 132 -20.42 19.89 38.97
CA ASP A 132 -20.04 19.97 40.37
C ASP A 132 -20.67 18.77 41.10
N ASN A 133 -19.93 17.66 41.15
CA ASN A 133 -20.30 16.45 41.89
C ASN A 133 -19.82 16.53 43.35
N SER A 134 -19.70 17.73 43.91
CA SER A 134 -19.37 17.85 45.33
C SER A 134 -20.53 17.29 46.16
N PRO A 135 -20.25 16.38 47.11
CA PRO A 135 -21.30 15.83 47.97
C PRO A 135 -21.85 16.95 48.87
N GLN A 136 -23.13 17.29 48.68
CA GLN A 136 -23.86 18.22 49.53
C GLN A 136 -24.63 17.42 50.58
N ILE A 137 -24.49 17.81 51.85
CA ILE A 137 -25.26 17.22 52.95
C ILE A 137 -26.55 18.01 53.05
N GLU A 138 -27.66 17.40 52.68
CA GLU A 138 -28.97 18.05 52.65
C GLU A 138 -29.59 18.15 54.06
N GLU A 139 -29.38 17.13 54.89
CA GLU A 139 -29.88 17.10 56.26
C GLU A 139 -29.02 16.21 57.16
N VAL A 140 -28.88 16.60 58.44
CA VAL A 140 -28.26 15.78 59.49
C VAL A 140 -29.18 15.77 60.71
N ASP A 141 -29.80 14.62 60.98
CA ASP A 141 -30.60 14.41 62.18
C ASP A 141 -29.74 13.79 63.29
N PHE A 142 -29.64 14.48 64.43
CA PHE A 142 -28.88 14.01 65.60
C PHE A 142 -29.76 13.28 66.63
N GLY A 143 -31.06 13.13 66.36
CA GLY A 143 -32.02 12.51 67.28
C GLY A 143 -32.10 13.26 68.61
N THR A 144 -31.86 12.56 69.73
CA THR A 144 -31.88 13.14 71.09
C THR A 144 -30.51 13.66 71.56
N ARG A 145 -29.51 13.70 70.68
CA ARG A 145 -28.13 14.09 71.01
C ARG A 145 -27.78 15.46 70.45
N ASN A 146 -26.82 16.11 71.08
CA ASN A 146 -26.24 17.34 70.55
C ASN A 146 -25.07 17.01 69.60
N GLY A 147 -25.01 17.72 68.47
CA GLY A 147 -23.98 17.54 67.45
C GLY A 147 -23.73 18.81 66.67
N ALA A 148 -22.58 18.87 65.99
CA ALA A 148 -22.20 19.97 65.13
C ALA A 148 -21.56 19.45 63.84
N VAL A 149 -21.88 20.10 62.71
CA VAL A 149 -21.30 19.80 61.40
C VAL A 149 -20.43 20.98 60.99
N LEU A 150 -19.19 20.69 60.59
CA LEU A 150 -18.31 21.68 59.98
C LEU A 150 -17.98 21.26 58.55
N GLN A 151 -18.40 22.09 57.59
CA GLN A 151 -18.15 21.87 56.17
C GLN A 151 -17.17 22.93 55.66
N LEU A 152 -15.99 22.50 55.21
CA LEU A 152 -15.00 23.36 54.57
C LEU A 152 -15.05 23.17 53.05
N PRO A 153 -15.03 24.26 52.25
CA PRO A 153 -15.07 24.15 50.79
C PRO A 153 -13.91 23.29 50.25
N ARG A 154 -14.23 22.26 49.46
CA ARG A 154 -13.28 21.35 48.78
C ARG A 154 -12.46 20.42 49.69
N GLN A 155 -12.88 20.21 50.94
CA GLN A 155 -12.23 19.29 51.89
C GLN A 155 -13.23 18.31 52.53
N THR A 156 -12.72 17.33 53.27
CA THR A 156 -13.52 16.29 53.97
C THR A 156 -14.47 16.92 54.99
N THR A 157 -15.76 16.61 54.92
CA THR A 157 -16.75 17.02 55.92
C THR A 157 -16.52 16.28 57.24
N VAL A 158 -16.46 17.03 58.35
CA VAL A 158 -16.31 16.47 59.71
C VAL A 158 -17.62 16.64 60.47
N ILE A 159 -18.16 15.52 60.96
CA ILE A 159 -19.37 15.48 61.80
C ILE A 159 -18.93 15.08 63.20
N TRP A 160 -19.22 15.93 64.20
CA TRP A 160 -18.92 15.64 65.60
C TRP A 160 -20.20 15.43 66.39
N MET A 161 -20.24 14.36 67.19
CA MET A 161 -21.34 14.00 68.07
C MET A 161 -20.80 13.83 69.49
N SER A 162 -21.41 14.51 70.47
CA SER A 162 -21.08 14.30 71.88
C SER A 162 -21.87 13.11 72.42
N ASP A 163 -21.19 12.08 72.91
CA ASP A 163 -21.82 10.99 73.65
C ASP A 163 -21.87 11.38 75.13
N ASP A 164 -22.99 11.96 75.58
CA ASP A 164 -23.22 12.22 77.01
C ASP A 164 -23.55 10.88 77.71
N ARG A 165 -22.53 10.03 77.87
CA ARG A 165 -22.57 9.00 78.91
C ARG A 165 -22.31 9.69 80.23
N ALA A 166 -23.40 9.98 80.94
CA ALA A 166 -23.35 10.29 82.36
C ALA A 166 -22.52 9.21 83.08
N VAL A 167 -21.32 9.57 83.54
CA VAL A 167 -20.61 8.79 84.55
C VAL A 167 -21.35 9.05 85.85
N SER A 168 -22.32 8.19 86.16
CA SER A 168 -22.95 8.15 87.47
C SER A 168 -21.91 7.69 88.49
N GLN A 169 -21.58 8.53 89.47
CA GLN A 169 -21.10 8.09 90.79
C GLN A 169 -22.30 7.68 91.64
#